data_AF-K9UC90-F1
#
_entry.id   AF-K9UC90-F1
#
_cell.length_a   1.000
_cell.length_b   1.000
_cell.length_c   1.000
_cell.angle_alpha   90.00
_cell.angle_beta   90.00
_cell.angle_gamma   90.00
#
_symmetry.space_group_name_H-M   'P 1'
#
loop_
_entity.id
_entity.type
_entity.pdbx_description
1 polymer ?
#
loop_
_entity_poly.entity_id
_entity_poly.type
_entity_poly.pdbx_seq_one_letter_code
_entity_poly.pdbx_strand_id
1 'polypeptide(L)'
;MSFLPKLPLLEFLGWQIKDVYCLTDTQKLATYERGWRYRSLVELQIEELTFIKQLAFKYKSWLATEFMDFKIDRYRIIHRILNGLNHQLLGV
;
A
#
# COMPACT_ATOMS: atom_id res chain seq x y z
N MET A 1 -22.27 14.52 1.79
CA MET A 1 -20.91 14.80 2.31
C MET A 1 -20.10 13.52 2.18
N SER A 2 -19.22 13.43 1.18
CA SER A 2 -18.24 12.35 1.12
C SER A 2 -17.18 12.62 2.19
N PHE A 3 -17.06 11.74 3.18
CA PHE A 3 -16.00 11.80 4.17
C PHE A 3 -14.70 11.47 3.45
N LEU A 4 -13.87 12.48 3.17
CA LEU A 4 -12.54 12.23 2.62
C LEU A 4 -11.76 11.45 3.70
N PRO A 5 -11.11 10.32 3.34
CA PRO A 5 -10.26 9.62 4.27
C PRO A 5 -9.17 10.58 4.77
N LYS A 6 -8.85 10.53 6.06
CA LYS A 6 -7.72 11.28 6.60
C LYS A 6 -6.44 10.71 5.98
N LEU A 7 -5.54 11.60 5.56
CA LEU A 7 -4.25 11.23 4.97
C LEU A 7 -3.08 11.84 5.78
N PRO A 8 -2.87 11.42 7.06
CA PRO A 8 -1.82 12.00 7.92
C PRO A 8 -0.42 11.95 7.32
N LEU A 9 -0.05 10.86 6.64
CA LEU A 9 1.26 10.77 5.99
C LEU A 9 1.36 11.77 4.83
N LEU A 10 0.30 11.93 4.02
CA LEU A 10 0.29 12.91 2.95
C LEU A 10 0.41 14.34 3.48
N GLU A 11 -0.31 14.67 4.56
CA GLU A 11 -0.22 15.97 5.24
C GLU A 11 1.20 16.24 5.73
N PHE A 12 1.83 15.23 6.36
CA PHE A 12 3.20 15.32 6.83
C PHE A 12 4.21 15.51 5.68
N LEU A 13 4.12 14.70 4.63
CA LEU A 13 5.01 14.79 3.47
C LEU A 13 4.79 16.08 2.67
N GLY A 14 3.56 16.57 2.64
CA GLY A 14 3.12 17.76 1.94
C GLY A 14 3.12 19.02 2.81
N TRP A 15 3.94 19.11 3.87
CA TRP A 15 3.89 20.20 4.85
C TRP A 15 4.02 21.64 4.28
N GLN A 16 4.56 21.80 3.06
CA GLN A 16 4.63 23.10 2.36
C GLN A 16 3.42 23.39 1.46
N ILE A 17 2.52 22.43 1.28
CA ILE A 17 1.34 22.52 0.40
C ILE A 17 0.17 23.02 1.23
N LYS A 18 -0.45 24.11 0.78
CA LYS A 18 -1.56 24.78 1.49
C LYS A 18 -2.72 23.84 1.80
N ASP A 19 -3.07 22.97 0.86
CA ASP A 19 -4.09 21.93 1.03
C ASP A 19 -3.73 20.71 0.18
N VAL A 20 -3.34 19.62 0.83
CA VAL A 20 -2.97 18.37 0.17
C VAL A 20 -4.16 17.63 -0.44
N TYR A 21 -5.39 17.92 -0.01
CA TYR A 21 -6.59 17.25 -0.52
C TYR A 21 -6.98 17.76 -1.90
N CYS A 22 -6.62 19.01 -2.23
CA CYS A 22 -6.78 19.61 -3.57
C CYS A 22 -5.83 19.02 -4.63
N LEU A 23 -4.80 18.28 -4.22
CA LEU A 23 -3.88 17.64 -5.17
C LEU A 23 -4.63 16.61 -6.03
N THR A 24 -4.25 16.51 -7.30
CA THR A 24 -4.66 15.39 -8.15
C THR A 24 -4.09 14.07 -7.64
N ASP A 25 -4.72 12.94 -7.99
CA ASP A 25 -4.22 11.59 -7.64
C ASP A 25 -2.74 11.39 -7.98
N THR A 26 -2.28 11.89 -9.14
CA THR A 26 -0.89 11.78 -9.58
C THR A 26 0.05 12.65 -8.75
N GLN A 27 -0.39 13.86 -8.36
CA GLN A 27 0.38 14.71 -7.44
C GLN A 27 0.46 14.12 -6.04
N LYS A 28 -0.63 13.54 -5.53
CA LYS A 28 -0.63 12.81 -4.25
C LYS A 28 0.35 11.64 -4.31
N LEU A 29 0.30 10.83 -5.36
CA LEU A 29 1.23 9.73 -5.60
C LEU A 29 2.69 10.21 -5.64
N ALA A 30 2.98 11.27 -6.41
CA ALA A 30 4.33 11.83 -6.49
C ALA A 30 4.85 12.35 -5.14
N THR A 31 3.97 12.82 -4.25
CA THR A 31 4.34 13.19 -2.88
C THR A 31 4.69 11.97 -2.05
N TYR A 32 3.90 10.89 -2.11
CA TYR A 32 4.23 9.64 -1.45
C TYR A 32 5.55 9.04 -1.95
N GLU A 33 5.77 9.00 -3.26
CA GLU A 33 6.99 8.45 -3.85
C GLU A 33 8.24 9.19 -3.34
N ARG A 34 8.24 10.53 -3.41
CA ARG A 34 9.38 11.33 -2.93
C ARG A 34 9.61 11.19 -1.43
N GLY A 35 8.52 11.05 -0.67
CA GLY A 35 8.53 11.05 0.79
C GLY A 35 8.58 9.67 1.45
N TRP A 36 8.53 8.58 0.69
CA TRP A 36 8.24 7.24 1.22
C TRP A 36 9.20 6.77 2.31
N ARG A 37 10.46 7.21 2.24
CA ARG A 37 11.49 6.90 3.23
C ARG A 37 11.11 7.40 4.63
N TYR A 38 10.26 8.42 4.74
CA TYR A 38 9.83 9.03 6.00
C TYR A 38 8.51 8.45 6.54
N ARG A 39 7.94 7.43 5.91
CA ARG A 39 6.64 6.86 6.31
C ARG A 39 6.57 6.36 7.74
N SER A 40 7.70 6.03 8.37
CA SER A 40 7.76 5.57 9.76
C SER A 40 7.72 6.70 10.78
N LEU A 41 7.78 7.96 10.35
CA LEU A 41 7.72 9.13 11.24
C LEU A 41 6.29 9.50 11.64
N VAL A 42 5.30 8.92 10.97
CA VAL A 42 3.87 9.11 11.22
C VAL A 42 3.21 7.75 11.26
N GLU A 43 2.24 7.56 12.15
CA GLU A 43 1.45 6.34 12.18
C GLU A 43 0.63 6.22 10.90
N LEU A 44 0.93 5.19 10.09
CA LEU A 44 0.27 4.97 8.81
C LEU A 44 -1.04 4.22 9.01
N GLN A 45 -2.15 4.94 8.88
CA GLN A 45 -3.49 4.38 9.02
C GLN A 45 -3.82 3.41 7.89
N ILE A 46 -4.67 2.41 8.17
CA ILE A 46 -5.05 1.36 7.21
C ILE A 46 -5.76 1.95 5.99
N GLU A 47 -6.56 3.00 6.19
CA GLU A 47 -7.30 3.71 5.15
C GLU A 47 -6.34 4.42 4.18
N GLU A 48 -5.36 5.13 4.72
CA GLU A 48 -4.32 5.81 3.93
C GLU A 48 -3.41 4.80 3.22
N LEU A 49 -3.02 3.71 3.88
CA LEU A 49 -2.28 2.62 3.27
C LEU A 49 -3.06 2.02 2.08
N THR A 50 -4.36 1.82 2.24
CA THR A 50 -5.24 1.30 1.18
C THR A 50 -5.34 2.28 0.02
N PHE A 51 -5.43 3.58 0.31
CA PHE A 51 -5.44 4.64 -0.70
C PHE A 51 -4.12 4.69 -1.49
N ILE A 52 -2.97 4.68 -0.82
CA ILE A 52 -1.64 4.68 -1.46
C ILE A 52 -1.49 3.44 -2.35
N LYS A 53 -1.92 2.28 -1.86
CA LYS A 53 -1.89 1.04 -2.62
C LYS A 53 -2.72 1.14 -3.89
N GLN A 54 -3.95 1.64 -3.81
CA GLN A 54 -4.80 1.84 -4.99
C GLN A 54 -4.16 2.77 -6.01
N LEU A 55 -3.60 3.90 -5.57
CA LEU A 55 -2.86 4.82 -6.45
C LEU A 55 -1.67 4.13 -7.10
N ALA A 56 -0.84 3.43 -6.32
CA ALA A 56 0.36 2.80 -6.81
C ALA A 56 0.06 1.75 -7.90
N PHE A 57 -0.97 0.92 -7.71
CA PHE A 57 -1.40 -0.03 -8.74
C PHE A 57 -2.05 0.66 -9.95
N LYS A 58 -2.92 1.67 -9.74
CA LYS A 58 -3.61 2.41 -10.81
C LYS A 58 -2.61 3.08 -11.78
N TYR A 59 -1.55 3.67 -11.23
CA TYR A 59 -0.56 4.43 -12.00
C TYR A 59 0.74 3.66 -12.28
N LYS A 60 0.80 2.35 -11.97
CA LYS A 60 2.01 1.51 -12.15
C LYS A 60 3.26 2.10 -11.50
N SER A 61 3.09 2.68 -10.31
CA SER A 61 4.17 3.25 -9.50
C SER A 61 5.14 2.18 -9.00
N TRP A 62 6.40 2.56 -8.77
CA TRP A 62 7.35 1.70 -8.06
C TRP A 62 6.90 1.38 -6.63
N LEU A 63 6.10 2.24 -5.99
CA LEU A 63 5.52 1.95 -4.66
C LEU A 63 4.65 0.68 -4.66
N ALA A 64 4.19 0.21 -5.82
CA ALA A 64 3.44 -1.03 -5.90
C ALA A 64 4.24 -2.21 -5.34
N THR A 65 5.57 -2.22 -5.50
CA THR A 65 6.44 -3.31 -5.01
C THR A 65 6.43 -3.42 -3.49
N GLU A 66 6.33 -2.30 -2.78
CA GLU A 66 6.22 -2.24 -1.32
C GLU A 66 4.95 -2.96 -0.80
N PHE A 67 3.96 -3.16 -1.67
CA PHE A 67 2.70 -3.84 -1.35
C PHE A 67 2.60 -5.25 -1.94
N MET A 68 3.57 -5.69 -2.74
CA MET A 68 3.55 -7.01 -3.40
C MET A 68 3.99 -8.13 -2.46
N ASP A 69 4.88 -7.88 -1.49
CA ASP A 69 5.36 -8.89 -0.54
C ASP A 69 4.20 -9.54 0.26
N PHE A 70 3.19 -8.75 0.63
CA PHE A 70 1.97 -9.24 1.27
C PHE A 70 1.14 -10.22 0.43
N LYS A 71 1.24 -10.17 -0.91
CA LYS A 71 0.60 -11.15 -1.78
C LYS A 71 1.43 -12.43 -1.82
N ILE A 72 2.74 -12.32 -2.02
CA ILE A 72 3.66 -13.46 -2.09
C ILE A 72 3.55 -14.32 -0.83
N ASP A 73 3.55 -13.72 0.36
CA ASP A 73 3.47 -14.49 1.61
C ASP A 73 2.11 -15.19 1.81
N ARG A 74 0.99 -14.56 1.39
CA ARG A 74 -0.32 -15.24 1.40
C ARG A 74 -0.38 -16.42 0.43
N TYR A 75 0.15 -16.25 -0.78
CA TYR A 75 0.21 -17.36 -1.75
C TYR A 75 1.13 -18.49 -1.27
N ARG A 76 2.22 -18.16 -0.54
CA ARG A 76 3.10 -19.17 0.07
C ARG A 76 2.39 -20.03 1.11
N ILE A 77 1.52 -19.46 1.94
CA ILE A 77 0.72 -20.22 2.90
C ILE A 77 -0.24 -21.17 2.18
N ILE A 78 -0.98 -20.66 1.18
CA ILE A 78 -1.91 -21.48 0.39
C ILE A 78 -1.15 -22.61 -0.31
N HIS A 79 -0.02 -22.30 -0.96
CA HIS A 79 0.82 -23.29 -1.63
C HIS A 79 1.39 -24.33 -0.66
N ARG A 80 1.79 -23.92 0.55
CA ARG A 80 2.26 -24.84 1.60
C ARG A 80 1.15 -25.78 2.07
N ILE A 81 -0.07 -25.27 2.24
CA ILE A 81 -1.23 -26.09 2.61
C ILE A 81 -1.56 -27.07 1.48
N LEU A 82 -1.63 -26.60 0.25
CA LEU A 82 -1.91 -27.45 -0.92
C LEU A 82 -0.86 -28.57 -1.08
N ASN A 83 0.43 -28.26 -0.90
CA ASN A 83 1.49 -29.26 -0.96
C ASN A 83 1.43 -30.25 0.20
N GLY A 84 1.12 -29.79 1.41
CA GLY A 84 0.92 -30.67 2.57
C GLY A 84 -0.23 -31.65 2.35
N LEU A 85 -1.35 -31.17 1.82
CA LEU A 85 -2.51 -31.99 1.49
C LEU A 85 -2.22 -32.97 0.33
N ASN A 86 -1.49 -32.52 -0.70
CA ASN A 86 -1.10 -33.36 -1.82
C ASN A 86 -0.23 -34.55 -1.36
N HIS A 87 0.71 -34.30 -0.45
CA HIS A 87 1.56 -35.36 0.10
C HIS A 87 0.76 -36.39 0.92
N GLN A 88 -0.25 -35.95 1.67
CA GLN A 88 -1.13 -36.84 2.44
C GLN A 88 -2.04 -37.70 1.55
N LEU A 89 -2.46 -37.19 0.40
CA LEU A 89 -3.33 -37.90 -0.55
C LEU A 89 -2.57 -38.90 -1.43
N LEU A 90 -1.28 -38.67 -1.68
CA LEU A 90 -0.44 -39.53 -2.53
C LEU A 90 0.27 -40.68 -1.79
N GLY A 91 0.12 -40.79 -0.47
CA GLY A 91 0.45 -42.01 0.28
C GLY A 91 1.79 -42.67 -0.06
N VAL A 92 2.88 -41.90 -0.11
CA VAL A 92 4.26 -42.38 0.04
C VAL A 92 4.81 -41.77 1.32
#